data_AF-L7CH48-F1
#
_entry.id   AF-L7CH48-F1
#
_cell.length_a   1.000
_cell.length_b   1.000
_cell.length_c   1.000
_cell.angle_alpha   90.00
_cell.angle_beta   90.00
_cell.angle_gamma   90.00
#
_symmetry.space_group_name_H-M   'P 1'
#
loop_
_entity.id
_entity.type
_entity.pdbx_description
1 polymer ?
#
loop_
_entity_poly.entity_id
_entity_poly.type
_entity_poly.pdbx_seq_one_letter_code
_entity_poly.pdbx_strand_id
1 'polypeptide(L)'
;MKTSQNCTGCFLIASPYLHDGNFFRSVVLIIRHTHEGAFGVVINRAGPQRFGDVIEMSDPSWQASSGPDMSSLLASQAESASLGDASDPNETNESLQIHPDQIYLGGPVNGPVLALHNIAGIGDPCGVDIGEGAENDPAGSKTQLHDHPAEPWGSMSIQWADVPAWVTSDEDHLRLLARRDDAKLRYVVGYSGWGPMQLESELEEGGWLVTPADTDSIFGPCEEVWEKLVRRCGQAIMKDLTPDVPFPSEQQGFDPGVN
;
A
#
# COMPACT_ATOMS: atom_id res chain seq x y z
N MET A 1 -18.95 -8.51 24.23
CA MET A 1 -18.37 -8.77 22.91
C MET A 1 -17.54 -7.55 22.56
N LYS A 2 -16.20 -7.64 22.59
CA LYS A 2 -15.35 -6.56 22.07
C LYS A 2 -15.56 -6.53 20.57
N THR A 3 -16.03 -5.42 20.02
CA THR A 3 -16.13 -5.21 18.57
C THR A 3 -14.71 -5.26 18.01
N SER A 4 -14.41 -6.24 17.15
CA SER A 4 -13.12 -6.27 16.44
C SER A 4 -13.02 -4.99 15.60
N GLN A 5 -11.93 -4.25 15.75
CA GLN A 5 -11.74 -2.99 15.05
C GLN A 5 -11.49 -3.28 13.56
N ASN A 6 -12.42 -2.89 12.69
CA ASN A 6 -12.19 -2.97 11.26
C ASN A 6 -11.03 -2.02 10.89
N CYS A 7 -9.99 -2.59 10.28
CA CYS A 7 -8.76 -1.88 9.92
C CYS A 7 -8.68 -1.57 8.41
N THR A 8 -9.75 -1.81 7.66
CA THR A 8 -9.81 -1.47 6.23
C THR A 8 -9.54 0.01 6.04
N GLY A 9 -8.58 0.36 5.19
CA GLY A 9 -8.13 1.74 4.98
C GLY A 9 -7.23 2.30 6.08
N CYS A 10 -6.69 1.45 6.95
CA CYS A 10 -5.66 1.84 7.92
C CYS A 10 -4.27 1.38 7.46
N PHE A 11 -3.25 2.05 7.98
CA PHE A 11 -1.91 1.51 8.03
C PHE A 11 -1.72 0.68 9.30
N LEU A 12 -1.10 -0.49 9.15
CA LEU A 12 -0.42 -1.19 10.22
C LEU A 12 1.06 -0.84 10.14
N ILE A 13 1.60 -0.30 11.22
CA ILE A 13 3.01 0.05 11.34
C ILE A 13 3.66 -0.97 12.24
N ALA A 14 4.64 -1.69 11.72
CA ALA A 14 5.36 -2.70 12.48
C ALA A 14 6.01 -2.07 13.71
N SER A 15 5.65 -2.60 14.88
CA SER A 15 6.30 -2.29 16.14
C SER A 15 7.75 -2.79 16.11
N PRO A 16 8.70 -2.12 16.81
CA PRO A 16 10.05 -2.65 17.00
C PRO A 16 10.09 -4.03 17.66
N TYR A 17 9.01 -4.41 18.37
CA TYR A 17 8.87 -5.70 19.05
C TYR A 17 8.21 -6.78 18.18
N LEU A 18 7.83 -6.47 16.93
CA LEU A 18 7.25 -7.45 16.02
C LEU A 18 8.30 -8.51 15.65
N HIS A 19 8.04 -9.75 16.08
CA HIS A 19 9.00 -10.85 15.94
C HIS A 19 9.06 -11.47 14.53
N ASP A 20 8.11 -11.15 13.66
CA ASP A 20 8.14 -11.60 12.27
C ASP A 20 9.13 -10.75 11.46
N GLY A 21 10.27 -11.36 11.11
CA GLY A 21 11.32 -10.73 10.29
C GLY A 21 10.81 -10.27 8.92
N ASN A 22 9.75 -10.91 8.40
CA ASN A 22 9.10 -10.47 7.16
C ASN A 22 8.41 -9.12 7.31
N PHE A 23 8.30 -8.52 8.49
CA PHE A 23 7.61 -7.25 8.70
C PHE A 23 8.47 -6.21 9.43
N PHE A 24 9.76 -6.45 9.60
CA PHE A 24 10.68 -5.46 10.17
C PHE A 24 10.58 -4.11 9.45
N ARG A 25 10.33 -3.05 10.23
CA ARG A 25 10.09 -1.66 9.79
C ARG A 25 9.13 -1.52 8.60
N SER A 26 8.15 -2.41 8.51
CA SER A 26 7.16 -2.38 7.44
C SER A 26 5.94 -1.50 7.78
N VAL A 27 5.33 -0.98 6.74
CA VAL A 27 4.04 -0.28 6.78
C VAL A 27 3.12 -1.01 5.81
N VAL A 28 2.08 -1.63 6.34
CA VAL A 28 1.08 -2.36 5.56
C VAL A 28 -0.16 -1.47 5.39
N LEU A 29 -0.59 -1.25 4.16
CA LEU A 29 -1.92 -0.73 3.87
C LEU A 29 -2.92 -1.89 3.89
N ILE A 30 -3.91 -1.83 4.78
CA ILE A 30 -4.99 -2.83 4.83
C ILE A 30 -6.06 -2.49 3.81
N ILE A 31 -6.21 -3.36 2.82
CA ILE A 31 -7.15 -3.23 1.72
C ILE A 31 -8.51 -3.82 2.10
N ARG A 32 -8.53 -4.88 2.90
CA ARG A 32 -9.76 -5.51 3.39
C ARG A 32 -9.54 -6.16 4.74
N HIS A 33 -10.43 -5.92 5.69
CA HIS A 33 -10.46 -6.59 6.98
C HIS A 33 -11.90 -7.01 7.30
N THR A 34 -12.14 -8.31 7.37
CA THR A 34 -13.43 -8.93 7.74
C THR A 34 -13.20 -10.00 8.80
N HIS A 35 -14.28 -10.59 9.31
CA HIS A 35 -14.21 -11.71 10.26
C HIS A 35 -13.56 -12.99 9.67
N GLU A 36 -13.48 -13.10 8.34
CA GLU A 36 -12.80 -14.22 7.67
C GLU A 36 -11.28 -14.01 7.59
N GLY A 37 -10.78 -12.82 7.92
CA GLY A 37 -9.36 -12.47 7.87
C GLY A 37 -9.11 -11.08 7.29
N ALA A 38 -7.83 -10.78 7.07
CA ALA A 38 -7.40 -9.51 6.51
C ALA A 38 -6.46 -9.68 5.32
N PHE A 39 -6.46 -8.68 4.46
CA PHE A 39 -5.64 -8.59 3.25
C PHE A 39 -5.08 -7.17 3.16
N GLY A 40 -3.78 -7.08 2.93
CA GLY A 40 -3.08 -5.82 2.78
C GLY A 40 -1.78 -5.97 2.01
N VAL A 41 -1.16 -4.83 1.76
CA VAL A 41 0.11 -4.75 1.03
C VAL A 41 1.10 -3.86 1.76
N VAL A 42 2.34 -4.31 1.87
CA VAL A 42 3.46 -3.48 2.31
C VAL A 42 3.74 -2.40 1.27
N ILE A 43 3.74 -1.13 1.69
CA ILE A 43 3.91 0.02 0.79
C ILE A 43 5.34 0.57 0.78
N ASN A 44 6.18 0.18 1.74
CA ASN A 44 7.47 0.80 1.97
C ASN A 44 8.69 -0.09 1.68
N ARG A 45 8.53 -1.10 0.82
CA ARG A 45 9.62 -1.99 0.40
C ARG A 45 9.82 -1.98 -1.11
N ALA A 46 10.74 -1.14 -1.56
CA ALA A 46 11.13 -1.12 -2.96
C ALA A 46 11.81 -2.45 -3.32
N GLY A 47 11.31 -3.14 -4.33
CA GLY A 47 11.99 -4.28 -4.93
C GLY A 47 13.10 -3.81 -5.88
N PRO A 48 13.90 -4.72 -6.45
CA PRO A 48 14.97 -4.37 -7.40
C PRO A 48 14.46 -4.15 -8.83
N GLN A 49 13.24 -4.58 -9.14
CA GLN A 49 12.67 -4.56 -10.49
C GLN A 49 11.82 -3.32 -10.76
N ARG A 50 11.86 -2.84 -12.00
CA ARG A 50 11.00 -1.77 -12.50
C ARG A 50 9.87 -2.35 -13.33
N PHE A 51 8.69 -1.74 -13.26
CA PHE A 51 7.51 -2.23 -13.95
C PHE A 51 7.65 -2.13 -15.48
N GLY A 52 8.29 -1.09 -16.00
CA GLY A 52 8.58 -0.95 -17.43
C GLY A 52 9.35 -2.14 -18.00
N ASP A 53 10.40 -2.57 -17.29
CA ASP A 53 11.25 -3.71 -17.69
C ASP A 53 10.47 -5.04 -17.73
N VAL A 54 9.50 -5.20 -16.83
CA VAL A 54 8.66 -6.41 -16.74
C VAL A 54 7.62 -6.48 -17.87
N ILE A 55 7.06 -5.33 -18.29
CA ILE A 55 6.08 -5.30 -19.39
C ILE A 55 6.75 -5.49 -20.76
N GLU A 56 7.91 -4.87 -20.99
CA GLU A 56 8.60 -4.95 -22.29
C GLU A 56 9.00 -6.38 -22.67
N MET A 57 9.18 -7.26 -21.67
CA MET A 57 9.46 -8.68 -21.88
C MET A 57 8.33 -9.48 -22.55
N SER A 58 7.14 -8.89 -22.76
CA SER A 58 6.08 -9.39 -23.67
C SER A 58 5.68 -10.86 -23.49
N ASP A 59 5.83 -11.41 -22.28
CA ASP A 59 5.34 -12.73 -21.93
C ASP A 59 4.51 -12.61 -20.63
N PRO A 60 3.20 -12.89 -20.66
CA PRO A 60 2.35 -12.92 -19.46
C PRO A 60 2.77 -14.02 -18.46
N SER A 61 3.86 -14.74 -18.73
CA SER A 61 4.48 -15.69 -17.81
C SER A 61 4.89 -15.08 -16.47
N TRP A 62 5.01 -13.76 -16.29
CA TRP A 62 5.20 -13.16 -14.95
C TRP A 62 4.02 -13.44 -13.98
N GLN A 63 2.81 -13.71 -14.49
CA GLN A 63 1.67 -14.16 -13.68
C GLN A 63 1.70 -15.66 -13.35
N ALA A 64 2.37 -16.46 -14.20
CA ALA A 64 2.36 -17.92 -14.16
C ALA A 64 3.66 -18.54 -13.61
N SER A 65 4.77 -17.80 -13.68
CA SER A 65 5.97 -18.11 -12.95
C SER A 65 5.64 -17.89 -11.49
N SER A 66 5.83 -18.91 -10.66
CA SER A 66 6.23 -18.69 -9.28
C SER A 66 7.22 -17.54 -9.30
N GLY A 67 6.81 -16.37 -8.79
CA GLY A 67 7.65 -15.18 -8.81
C GLY A 67 9.00 -15.50 -8.18
N PRO A 68 9.99 -14.61 -8.29
CA PRO A 68 11.20 -14.75 -7.48
C PRO A 68 10.79 -15.04 -6.04
N ASP A 69 11.46 -15.99 -5.36
CA ASP A 69 11.07 -16.43 -4.02
C ASP A 69 10.95 -15.21 -3.10
N MET A 70 9.70 -14.79 -2.89
CA MET A 70 9.38 -13.52 -2.23
C MET A 70 9.87 -13.55 -0.78
N SER A 71 9.88 -14.73 -0.16
CA SER A 71 10.44 -14.92 1.19
C SER A 71 11.94 -14.60 1.21
N SER A 72 12.69 -15.09 0.22
CA SER A 72 14.12 -14.84 0.11
C SER A 72 14.44 -13.37 -0.22
N LEU A 73 13.64 -12.71 -1.07
CA LEU A 73 13.80 -11.29 -1.38
C LEU A 73 13.47 -10.40 -0.19
N LEU A 74 12.45 -10.75 0.60
CA LEU A 74 12.10 -10.03 1.82
C LEU A 74 13.18 -10.20 2.89
N ALA A 75 13.73 -11.41 3.04
CA ALA A 75 14.81 -11.68 3.98
C ALA A 75 16.08 -10.88 3.66
N SER A 76 16.50 -10.84 2.38
CA SER A 76 17.70 -10.10 1.98
C SER A 76 17.56 -8.58 2.16
N GLN A 77 16.35 -8.02 2.03
CA GLN A 77 16.09 -6.61 2.34
C GLN A 77 16.07 -6.31 3.84
N ALA A 78 15.62 -7.24 4.68
CA ALA A 78 15.68 -7.06 6.13
C ALA A 78 17.13 -7.06 6.65
N GLU A 79 18.01 -7.85 6.02
CA GLU A 79 19.44 -7.92 6.33
C GLU A 79 20.20 -6.67 5.86
N SER A 80 19.89 -6.14 4.67
CA SER A 80 20.55 -4.92 4.16
C SER A 80 20.17 -3.66 4.96
N ALA A 81 18.95 -3.60 5.50
CA ALA A 81 18.51 -2.52 6.37
C ALA A 81 19.09 -2.58 7.81
N SER A 82 19.75 -3.68 8.19
CA SER A 82 20.31 -3.89 9.54
C SER A 82 21.84 -3.78 9.63
N LEU A 83 22.56 -3.72 8.50
CA LEU A 83 24.02 -3.50 8.44
C LEU A 83 24.37 -2.06 8.05
N GLY A 84 24.11 -1.12 8.95
CA GLY A 84 24.77 0.19 8.93
C GLY A 84 26.11 0.13 9.67
N ASP A 85 27.10 -0.60 9.13
CA ASP A 85 28.47 -0.56 9.65
C ASP A 85 29.26 0.57 8.97
N ALA A 86 29.86 1.42 9.79
CA ALA A 86 30.59 2.60 9.35
C ALA A 86 31.96 2.19 8.79
N SER A 87 32.03 1.84 7.51
CA SER A 87 33.29 1.66 6.79
C SER A 87 33.26 2.33 5.42
N ASP A 88 34.27 3.16 5.17
CA ASP A 88 34.67 3.82 3.92
C ASP A 88 33.85 5.05 3.39
N PRO A 89 34.39 6.29 3.48
CA PRO A 89 33.75 7.49 2.95
C PRO A 89 33.95 7.71 1.44
N ASN A 90 34.41 6.70 0.68
CA ASN A 90 34.73 6.84 -0.75
C ASN A 90 34.08 5.79 -1.66
N GLU A 91 33.15 4.97 -1.16
CA GLU A 91 32.20 4.33 -2.06
C GLU A 91 31.13 5.36 -2.39
N THR A 92 31.10 5.76 -3.65
CA THR A 92 30.03 6.58 -4.21
C THR A 92 28.71 5.96 -3.78
N ASN A 93 28.04 6.64 -2.85
CA ASN A 93 26.65 6.40 -2.50
C ASN A 93 25.85 6.70 -3.78
N GLU A 94 25.82 5.74 -4.71
CA GLU A 94 24.74 5.58 -5.66
C GLU A 94 23.52 5.36 -4.78
N SER A 95 22.97 6.46 -4.26
CA SER A 95 21.66 6.50 -3.64
C SER A 95 20.79 5.77 -4.64
N LEU A 96 20.35 4.55 -4.30
CA LEU A 96 19.49 3.73 -5.15
C LEU A 96 18.33 4.63 -5.56
N GLN A 97 18.42 5.23 -6.75
CA GLN A 97 17.45 6.24 -7.16
C GLN A 97 16.18 5.47 -7.43
N ILE A 98 15.29 5.46 -6.44
CA ILE A 98 14.01 4.76 -6.53
C ILE A 98 13.26 5.38 -7.70
N HIS A 99 13.09 4.58 -8.75
CA HIS A 99 12.43 5.05 -9.95
C HIS A 99 10.91 5.12 -9.71
N PRO A 100 10.17 6.07 -10.32
CA PRO A 100 8.71 6.17 -10.16
C PRO A 100 7.93 4.91 -10.57
N ASP A 101 8.51 4.02 -11.38
CA ASP A 101 7.93 2.74 -11.79
C ASP A 101 8.51 1.53 -11.03
N GLN A 102 9.22 1.74 -9.92
CA GLN A 102 9.77 0.66 -9.10
C GLN A 102 8.64 -0.24 -8.58
N ILE A 103 8.83 -1.55 -8.67
CA ILE A 103 7.89 -2.54 -8.12
C ILE A 103 8.20 -2.73 -6.64
N TYR A 104 7.16 -2.70 -5.80
CA TYR A 104 7.24 -2.89 -4.36
C TYR A 104 6.89 -4.31 -3.96
N LEU A 105 7.52 -4.82 -2.90
CA LEU A 105 7.21 -6.13 -2.35
C LEU A 105 6.11 -5.99 -1.30
N GLY A 106 4.89 -6.39 -1.66
CA GLY A 106 3.68 -6.23 -0.85
C GLY A 106 3.50 -7.26 0.25
N GLY A 107 4.23 -8.36 0.22
CA GLY A 107 4.21 -9.38 1.27
C GLY A 107 4.72 -10.74 0.79
N PRO A 108 4.71 -11.75 1.68
CA PRO A 108 5.29 -13.06 1.41
C PRO A 108 4.41 -13.95 0.53
N VAL A 109 3.12 -13.63 0.37
CA VAL A 109 2.19 -14.44 -0.42
C VAL A 109 2.21 -13.98 -1.87
N ASN A 110 2.45 -14.93 -2.79
CA ASN A 110 2.41 -14.65 -4.23
C ASN A 110 1.00 -14.27 -4.69
N GLY A 111 0.93 -13.32 -5.63
CA GLY A 111 -0.32 -12.83 -6.21
C GLY A 111 -0.05 -12.02 -7.49
N PRO A 112 -1.11 -11.51 -8.14
CA PRO A 112 -0.95 -10.65 -9.32
C PRO A 112 -0.22 -9.35 -8.95
N VAL A 113 0.31 -8.65 -9.98
CA VAL A 113 0.78 -7.28 -9.81
C VAL A 113 -0.44 -6.41 -9.54
N LEU A 114 -0.34 -5.60 -8.51
CA LEU A 114 -1.32 -4.61 -8.12
C LEU A 114 -0.76 -3.22 -8.42
N ALA A 115 -1.58 -2.30 -8.91
CA ALA A 115 -1.27 -0.88 -8.88
C ALA A 115 -2.16 -0.19 -7.87
N LEU A 116 -1.53 0.48 -6.90
CA LEU A 116 -2.19 1.50 -6.08
C LEU A 116 -2.10 2.81 -6.88
N HIS A 117 -3.19 3.57 -7.01
CA HIS A 117 -3.19 4.85 -7.72
C HIS A 117 -4.19 5.86 -7.16
N ASN A 118 -4.03 7.14 -7.48
CA ASN A 118 -4.91 8.23 -7.06
C ASN A 118 -5.92 8.69 -8.14
N ILE A 119 -6.07 7.92 -9.22
CA ILE A 119 -7.00 8.25 -10.31
C ILE A 119 -8.30 7.47 -10.16
N ALA A 120 -9.41 8.18 -9.96
CA ALA A 120 -10.75 7.61 -10.02
C ALA A 120 -11.16 7.31 -11.48
N GLY A 121 -12.01 6.31 -11.69
CA GLY A 121 -12.63 6.06 -13.01
C GLY A 121 -11.68 5.51 -14.07
N ILE A 122 -10.50 5.00 -13.69
CA ILE A 122 -9.69 4.16 -14.58
C ILE A 122 -10.51 2.90 -14.89
N GLY A 123 -10.94 2.81 -16.15
CA GLY A 123 -11.83 1.75 -16.65
C GLY A 123 -13.26 2.19 -16.99
N ASP A 124 -13.64 3.47 -16.81
CA ASP A 124 -14.94 3.93 -17.32
C ASP A 124 -14.97 3.70 -18.85
N PRO A 125 -16.03 3.08 -19.42
CA PRO A 125 -16.08 2.81 -20.85
C PRO A 125 -15.96 4.16 -21.59
N CYS A 126 -14.87 4.32 -22.33
CA CYS A 126 -14.73 5.43 -23.26
C CYS A 126 -15.73 5.24 -24.41
N GLY A 127 -16.96 5.69 -24.18
CA GLY A 127 -18.01 5.73 -25.16
C GLY A 127 -19.03 6.77 -24.76
N VAL A 128 -19.02 7.91 -25.43
CA VAL A 128 -20.28 8.63 -25.62
C VAL A 128 -21.22 7.66 -26.32
N ASP A 129 -22.40 7.40 -25.75
CA ASP A 129 -23.50 6.78 -26.48
C ASP A 129 -23.74 7.62 -27.74
N ILE A 130 -23.17 7.19 -28.87
CA ILE A 130 -23.61 7.64 -30.17
C ILE A 130 -24.93 6.91 -30.37
N GLY A 131 -25.98 7.51 -29.83
CA GLY A 131 -27.32 6.99 -29.90
C GLY A 131 -27.72 6.81 -31.36
N GLU A 132 -28.17 5.61 -31.69
CA GLU A 132 -29.24 5.46 -32.66
C GLU A 132 -30.44 4.83 -31.97
N GLY A 133 -31.31 5.71 -31.48
CA GLY A 133 -32.75 5.48 -31.40
C GLY A 133 -33.26 4.72 -30.17
N ALA A 134 -33.72 5.47 -29.16
CA ALA A 134 -35.03 5.24 -28.52
C ALA A 134 -35.32 6.35 -27.49
N GLU A 135 -36.08 7.34 -27.97
CA GLU A 135 -37.24 7.97 -27.31
C GLU A 135 -37.22 8.24 -25.80
N ASN A 136 -37.10 9.54 -25.49
CA ASN A 136 -37.56 10.27 -24.29
C ASN A 136 -38.36 9.47 -23.24
N ASP A 137 -37.74 9.14 -22.11
CA ASP A 137 -38.44 8.92 -20.83
C ASP A 137 -37.94 9.95 -19.78
N PRO A 138 -38.75 10.94 -19.37
CA PRO A 138 -38.34 11.98 -18.43
C PRO A 138 -38.40 11.53 -16.95
N ALA A 139 -38.71 10.27 -16.67
CA ALA A 139 -38.64 9.71 -15.33
C ALA A 139 -37.51 8.67 -15.27
N GLY A 140 -36.29 9.14 -14.95
CA GLY A 140 -35.08 8.33 -14.86
C GLY A 140 -35.30 6.99 -14.16
N SER A 141 -35.46 5.95 -14.99
CA SER A 141 -35.67 4.59 -14.52
C SER A 141 -34.35 4.02 -14.02
N LYS A 142 -34.36 3.66 -12.74
CA LYS A 142 -33.35 2.86 -12.03
C LYS A 142 -32.79 1.76 -12.94
N THR A 143 -31.53 1.85 -13.32
CA THR A 143 -30.78 0.70 -13.83
C THR A 143 -30.48 -0.21 -12.64
N GLN A 144 -31.20 -1.34 -12.56
CA GLN A 144 -30.88 -2.42 -11.63
C GLN A 144 -29.57 -3.07 -12.07
N LEU A 145 -28.56 -3.03 -11.20
CA LEU A 145 -27.38 -3.89 -11.32
C LEU A 145 -27.86 -5.34 -11.25
N HIS A 146 -27.66 -6.11 -12.33
CA HIS A 146 -27.86 -7.54 -12.29
C HIS A 146 -26.67 -8.18 -11.58
N ASP A 147 -26.92 -8.83 -10.44
CA ASP A 147 -26.01 -9.81 -9.86
C ASP A 147 -26.01 -11.05 -10.76
N HIS A 148 -25.00 -11.19 -11.62
CA HIS A 148 -24.75 -12.40 -12.40
C HIS A 148 -23.43 -13.05 -11.93
N PRO A 149 -23.41 -14.36 -11.59
CA PRO A 149 -22.35 -14.98 -10.81
C PRO A 149 -21.23 -15.59 -11.67
N ALA A 150 -20.66 -14.85 -12.62
CA ALA A 150 -19.65 -15.40 -13.52
C ALA A 150 -18.58 -14.43 -14.08
N GLU A 151 -18.11 -13.41 -13.34
CA GLU A 151 -16.82 -12.75 -13.61
C GLU A 151 -16.20 -12.20 -12.30
N PRO A 152 -15.01 -12.63 -11.83
CA PRO A 152 -14.55 -12.21 -10.50
C PRO A 152 -13.75 -10.88 -10.44
N TRP A 153 -13.29 -10.30 -11.56
CA TRP A 153 -12.46 -9.07 -11.54
C TRP A 153 -12.66 -8.21 -12.81
N GLY A 154 -13.87 -7.68 -13.02
CA GLY A 154 -14.10 -6.67 -14.05
C GLY A 154 -13.34 -5.36 -13.74
N SER A 155 -12.80 -4.75 -14.79
CA SER A 155 -12.12 -3.45 -14.97
C SER A 155 -12.62 -2.28 -14.09
N MET A 156 -12.52 -2.41 -12.75
CA MET A 156 -12.93 -1.36 -11.82
C MET A 156 -11.88 -1.19 -10.74
N SER A 157 -11.38 0.04 -10.66
CA SER A 157 -10.51 0.48 -9.57
C SER A 157 -11.33 0.55 -8.28
N ILE A 158 -10.95 -0.17 -7.22
CA ILE A 158 -11.74 -0.25 -5.96
C ILE A 158 -11.24 0.77 -4.95
N GLN A 159 -12.15 1.63 -4.45
CA GLN A 159 -11.88 2.48 -3.28
C GLN A 159 -12.15 1.68 -2.01
N TRP A 160 -11.18 1.66 -1.08
CA TRP A 160 -11.26 0.81 0.11
C TRP A 160 -11.69 1.52 1.39
N ALA A 161 -11.64 2.85 1.40
CA ALA A 161 -11.99 3.70 2.53
C ALA A 161 -12.16 5.16 2.07
N ASP A 162 -12.27 6.11 3.02
CA ASP A 162 -12.37 7.55 2.73
C ASP A 162 -11.08 8.16 2.13
N VAL A 163 -10.04 7.34 1.89
CA VAL A 163 -8.80 7.75 1.23
C VAL A 163 -9.02 7.77 -0.29
N PRO A 164 -8.63 8.85 -1.00
CA PRO A 164 -8.71 8.92 -2.46
C PRO A 164 -7.57 8.11 -3.08
N ALA A 165 -7.64 6.79 -2.91
CA ALA A 165 -6.73 5.81 -3.46
C ALA A 165 -7.52 4.58 -3.90
N TRP A 166 -7.09 4.00 -5.02
CA TRP A 166 -7.72 2.83 -5.63
C TRP A 166 -6.68 1.75 -5.92
N VAL A 167 -7.14 0.51 -6.11
CA VAL A 167 -6.34 -0.57 -6.72
C VAL A 167 -6.95 -1.13 -7.97
N THR A 168 -6.05 -1.57 -8.83
CA THR A 168 -6.36 -2.46 -9.94
C THR A 168 -5.28 -3.53 -10.09
N SER A 169 -5.68 -4.70 -10.58
CA SER A 169 -4.80 -5.77 -11.05
C SER A 169 -4.99 -6.03 -12.55
N ASP A 170 -5.80 -5.21 -13.22
CA ASP A 170 -6.16 -5.37 -14.62
C ASP A 170 -4.99 -4.97 -15.52
N GLU A 171 -4.62 -5.82 -16.46
CA GLU A 171 -3.43 -5.64 -17.29
C GLU A 171 -3.49 -4.37 -18.15
N ASP A 172 -4.67 -4.06 -18.70
CA ASP A 172 -4.86 -2.87 -19.52
C ASP A 172 -4.77 -1.60 -18.67
N HIS A 173 -5.33 -1.61 -17.45
CA HIS A 173 -5.18 -0.52 -16.50
C HIS A 173 -3.75 -0.32 -16.05
N LEU A 174 -3.02 -1.40 -15.77
CA LEU A 174 -1.61 -1.33 -15.39
C LEU A 174 -0.76 -0.69 -16.49
N ARG A 175 -0.99 -1.09 -17.76
CA ARG A 175 -0.34 -0.50 -18.94
C ARG A 175 -0.76 0.95 -19.18
N LEU A 176 -2.02 1.29 -18.95
CA LEU A 176 -2.52 2.65 -19.06
C LEU A 176 -1.83 3.55 -18.04
N LEU A 177 -1.81 3.12 -16.77
CA LEU A 177 -1.13 3.81 -15.67
C LEU A 177 0.37 4.00 -15.94
N ALA A 178 1.04 3.02 -16.54
CA ALA A 178 2.47 3.12 -16.86
C ALA A 178 2.79 4.21 -17.88
N ARG A 179 1.81 4.63 -18.68
CA ARG A 179 1.96 5.69 -19.69
C ARG A 179 1.55 7.07 -19.18
N ARG A 180 0.99 7.15 -17.97
CA ARG A 180 0.52 8.40 -17.37
C ARG A 180 1.59 9.00 -16.46
N ASP A 181 1.89 10.27 -16.71
CA ASP A 181 2.79 11.09 -15.92
C ASP A 181 2.06 11.89 -14.83
N ASP A 182 0.74 12.01 -14.92
CA ASP A 182 -0.12 12.74 -13.98
C ASP A 182 -0.63 11.89 -12.80
N ALA A 183 -0.44 10.57 -12.86
CA ALA A 183 -0.86 9.63 -11.84
C ALA A 183 0.18 9.51 -10.72
N LYS A 184 -0.26 9.62 -9.46
CA LYS A 184 0.52 9.06 -8.35
C LYS A 184 0.22 7.57 -8.29
N LEU A 185 1.24 6.74 -8.42
CA LEU A 185 1.06 5.30 -8.51
C LEU A 185 2.15 4.54 -7.73
N ARG A 186 1.84 3.30 -7.35
CA ARG A 186 2.79 2.34 -6.80
C ARG A 186 2.43 0.95 -7.31
N TYR A 187 3.37 0.30 -8.01
CA TYR A 187 3.23 -1.11 -8.40
C TYR A 187 3.67 -2.00 -7.25
N VAL A 188 2.92 -3.05 -6.96
CA VAL A 188 3.16 -3.94 -5.85
C VAL A 188 3.01 -5.39 -6.32
N VAL A 189 3.94 -6.25 -5.93
CA VAL A 189 3.87 -7.71 -6.13
C VAL A 189 3.76 -8.43 -4.80
N GLY A 190 2.93 -9.46 -4.78
CA GLY A 190 2.62 -10.19 -3.56
C GLY A 190 1.81 -9.38 -2.55
N TYR A 191 1.37 -10.05 -1.51
CA TYR A 191 0.52 -9.47 -0.49
C TYR A 191 0.74 -10.10 0.88
N SER A 192 0.21 -9.43 1.90
CA SER A 192 0.15 -9.90 3.27
C SER A 192 -1.28 -10.31 3.59
N GLY A 193 -1.43 -11.55 4.04
CA GLY A 193 -2.72 -12.12 4.41
C GLY A 193 -2.70 -12.54 5.87
N TRP A 194 -3.81 -12.29 6.56
CA TRP A 194 -4.07 -12.77 7.91
C TRP A 194 -5.26 -13.71 7.89
N GLY A 195 -5.12 -14.85 8.55
CA GLY A 195 -6.24 -15.75 8.80
C GLY A 195 -7.29 -15.14 9.74
N PRO A 196 -8.43 -15.80 9.93
CA PRO A 196 -9.45 -15.36 10.88
C PRO A 196 -8.84 -15.14 12.28
N MET A 197 -9.13 -13.98 12.89
CA MET A 197 -8.66 -13.58 14.23
C MET A 197 -7.14 -13.41 14.40
N GLN A 198 -6.34 -13.65 13.36
CA GLN A 198 -4.89 -13.56 13.46
C GLN A 198 -4.43 -12.12 13.66
N LEU A 199 -4.95 -11.20 12.83
CA LEU A 199 -4.61 -9.77 12.93
C LEU A 199 -5.00 -9.21 14.29
N GLU A 200 -6.17 -9.60 14.81
CA GLU A 200 -6.62 -9.21 16.15
C GLU A 200 -5.67 -9.68 17.25
N SER A 201 -5.18 -10.93 17.17
CA SER A 201 -4.19 -11.43 18.13
C SER A 201 -2.90 -10.62 18.08
N GLU A 202 -2.39 -10.33 16.87
CA GLU A 202 -1.17 -9.54 16.70
C GLU A 202 -1.34 -8.08 17.18
N LEU A 203 -2.53 -7.50 17.04
CA LEU A 203 -2.87 -6.19 17.58
C LEU A 203 -2.94 -6.20 19.11
N GLU A 204 -3.56 -7.22 19.71
CA GLU A 204 -3.62 -7.36 21.18
C GLU A 204 -2.24 -7.58 21.80
N GLU A 205 -1.33 -8.23 21.07
CA GLU A 205 0.07 -8.42 21.48
C GLU A 205 0.95 -7.17 21.28
N GLY A 206 0.41 -6.10 20.65
CA GLY A 206 1.15 -4.86 20.40
C GLY A 206 2.18 -4.97 19.27
N GLY A 207 2.01 -5.94 18.37
CA GLY A 207 2.86 -6.10 17.18
C GLY A 207 2.68 -4.98 16.15
N TRP A 208 1.53 -4.31 16.16
CA TRP A 208 1.17 -3.27 15.20
C TRP A 208 0.68 -2.00 15.88
N LEU A 209 1.15 -0.85 15.40
CA LEU A 209 0.47 0.43 15.62
C LEU A 209 -0.50 0.67 14.46
N VAL A 210 -1.67 1.26 14.75
CA VAL A 210 -2.71 1.52 13.74
C VAL A 210 -2.95 3.01 13.60
N THR A 211 -3.05 3.48 12.36
CA THR A 211 -3.50 4.85 12.02
C THR A 211 -4.30 4.83 10.73
N PRO A 212 -5.27 5.74 10.53
CA PRO A 212 -5.91 5.92 9.24
C PRO A 212 -4.88 6.17 8.13
N ALA A 213 -5.10 5.57 6.96
CA ALA A 213 -4.23 5.77 5.82
C ALA A 213 -4.41 7.16 5.19
N ASP A 214 -3.37 7.62 4.50
CA ASP A 214 -3.37 8.89 3.75
C ASP A 214 -2.55 8.76 2.46
N THR A 215 -2.99 9.50 1.44
CA THR A 215 -2.40 9.49 0.09
C THR A 215 -0.93 9.86 0.09
N ASP A 216 -0.50 10.79 0.96
CA ASP A 216 0.88 11.25 1.02
C ASP A 216 1.83 10.14 1.48
N SER A 217 1.38 9.29 2.40
CA SER A 217 2.15 8.15 2.88
C SER A 217 2.08 6.96 1.91
N ILE A 218 0.94 6.75 1.21
CA ILE A 218 0.83 5.71 0.18
C ILE A 218 1.80 5.97 -0.98
N PHE A 219 1.86 7.21 -1.48
CA PHE A 219 2.61 7.56 -2.70
C PHE A 219 3.91 8.33 -2.44
N GLY A 220 4.24 8.59 -1.17
CA GLY A 220 5.47 9.27 -0.78
C GLY A 220 6.73 8.40 -0.83
N PRO A 221 7.89 8.98 -0.47
CA PRO A 221 9.17 8.28 -0.42
C PRO A 221 9.14 7.14 0.60
N CYS A 222 9.33 5.88 0.16
CA CYS A 222 9.11 4.71 1.01
C CYS A 222 10.03 4.64 2.24
N GLU A 223 11.26 5.15 2.14
CA GLU A 223 12.27 5.09 3.19
C GLU A 223 11.83 5.85 4.46
N GLU A 224 11.09 6.93 4.29
CA GLU A 224 10.67 7.82 5.37
C GLU A 224 9.32 7.42 5.99
N VAL A 225 8.51 6.63 5.28
CA VAL A 225 7.10 6.37 5.66
C VAL A 225 7.00 5.71 7.04
N TRP A 226 7.85 4.72 7.34
CA TRP A 226 7.78 4.04 8.65
C TRP A 226 8.11 5.00 9.79
N GLU A 227 9.21 5.75 9.71
CA GLU A 227 9.61 6.68 10.78
C GLU A 227 8.56 7.78 10.99
N LYS A 228 8.05 8.35 9.89
CA LYS A 228 7.01 9.36 9.90
C LYS A 228 5.75 8.85 10.61
N LEU A 229 5.29 7.64 10.28
CA LEU A 229 4.07 7.08 10.86
C LEU A 229 4.25 6.62 12.31
N VAL A 230 5.42 6.07 12.68
CA VAL A 230 5.73 5.77 14.09
C VAL A 230 5.69 7.04 14.94
N ARG A 231 6.32 8.14 14.46
CA ARG A 231 6.29 9.43 15.15
C ARG A 231 4.85 9.95 15.30
N ARG A 232 4.05 9.86 14.23
CA ARG A 232 2.63 10.25 14.25
C ARG A 232 1.83 9.48 15.29
N CYS A 233 1.96 8.15 15.32
CA CYS A 233 1.29 7.30 16.31
C CYS A 233 1.76 7.63 17.73
N GLY A 234 3.08 7.80 17.93
CA GLY A 234 3.64 8.17 19.24
C GLY A 234 3.13 9.51 19.76
N GLN A 235 3.08 10.54 18.91
CA GLN A 235 2.51 11.85 19.26
C GLN A 235 1.02 11.75 19.62
N ALA A 236 0.24 10.96 18.89
CA ALA A 236 -1.18 10.76 19.18
C ALA A 236 -1.38 10.09 20.55
N ILE A 237 -0.61 9.04 20.85
CA ILE A 237 -0.66 8.33 22.14
C ILE A 237 -0.24 9.25 23.29
N MET A 238 0.87 10.00 23.14
CA MET A 238 1.33 10.93 24.17
C MET A 238 0.30 12.03 24.46
N LYS A 239 -0.35 12.56 23.41
CA LYS A 239 -1.41 13.56 23.55
C LYS A 239 -2.62 13.03 24.31
N ASP A 240 -2.96 11.76 24.12
CA ASP A 240 -4.07 11.11 24.84
C ASP A 240 -3.73 10.86 26.31
N LEU A 241 -2.49 10.44 26.60
CA LEU A 241 -2.01 10.19 27.96
C LEU A 241 -1.72 11.47 28.76
N THR A 242 -1.35 12.55 28.07
CA THR A 242 -0.95 13.83 28.69
C THR A 242 -1.57 15.02 27.96
N PRO A 243 -2.90 15.22 28.09
CA PRO A 243 -3.61 16.28 27.36
C PRO A 243 -3.16 17.70 27.74
N ASP A 244 -2.62 17.86 28.96
CA ASP A 244 -2.23 19.17 29.52
C ASP A 244 -0.78 19.58 29.21
N VAL A 245 0.01 18.73 28.53
CA VAL A 245 1.40 19.04 28.18
C VAL A 245 1.49 19.54 26.73
N PRO A 246 1.83 20.82 26.49
CA PRO A 246 2.03 21.32 25.14
C PRO A 246 3.32 20.74 24.55
N PHE A 247 3.21 19.95 23.48
CA PHE A 247 4.36 19.45 22.74
C PHE A 247 4.79 20.46 21.66
N PRO A 248 6.09 20.72 21.50
CA PRO A 248 6.57 21.61 20.45
C PRO A 248 6.20 21.05 19.07
N SER A 249 5.72 21.93 18.18
CA SER A 249 5.45 21.58 16.79
C SER A 249 6.75 21.29 16.04
N GLU A 250 6.70 20.46 14.98
CA GLU A 250 7.86 19.98 14.19
C GLU A 250 8.82 21.07 13.65
N GLN A 251 8.47 22.36 13.76
CA GLN A 251 9.29 23.48 13.31
C GLN A 251 10.19 24.10 14.38
N GLN A 252 10.11 23.67 15.65
CA GLN A 252 11.05 24.12 16.68
C GLN A 252 12.22 23.14 16.76
N GLY A 253 13.29 23.49 16.04
CA GLY A 253 14.59 22.82 16.17
C GLY A 253 15.06 22.81 17.63
N PHE A 254 15.70 21.70 18.00
CA PHE A 254 16.36 21.52 19.29
C PHE A 254 17.39 22.65 19.50
N ASP A 255 17.22 23.47 20.55
CA ASP A 255 18.20 24.48 20.95
C ASP A 255 19.15 23.86 22.00
N PRO A 256 20.39 23.48 21.63
CA PRO A 256 21.36 22.89 22.55
C PRO A 256 21.92 23.90 23.57
N GLY A 257 21.51 25.18 23.52
CA GLY A 257 22.01 26.25 24.38
C GLY A 257 21.29 26.40 25.72
N VAL A 258 20.22 25.64 25.99
CA VAL A 258 19.47 25.73 27.25
C VAL A 258 19.84 24.58 28.18
N ASN A 259 20.89 24.79 28.96
CA ASN A 259 21.16 24.04 30.20
C ASN A 259 21.66 25.02 31.27
#